data_AF-J9GIL4-F1
#
_entry.id   AF-J9GIL4-F1
#
_cell.length_a   1.000
_cell.length_b   1.000
_cell.length_c   1.000
_cell.angle_alpha   90.00
_cell.angle_beta   90.00
_cell.angle_gamma   90.00
#
_symmetry.space_group_name_H-M   'P 1'
#
loop_
_entity.id
_entity.type
_entity.pdbx_description
1 polymer ?
#
loop_
_entity_poly.entity_id
_entity_poly.type
_entity_poly.pdbx_seq_one_letter_code
_entity_poly.pdbx_strand_id
1 'polypeptide(L)' 'MLGELQLKHRPTFLENYLEPALKSGCVCMLYPESPKHPRQKYKLTIKGLAVWNEQNLK' A
#
# COMPACT_ATOMS: atom_id res chain seq x y z
N MET A 1 -7.73 6.62 0.83
CA MET A 1 -7.22 5.28 0.47
C MET A 1 -8.35 4.34 0.02
N LEU A 2 -9.29 3.94 0.88
CA LEU A 2 -10.45 3.12 0.45
C LEU A 2 -11.38 3.85 -0.53
N GLY A 3 -11.64 5.14 -0.28
CA GLY A 3 -12.45 5.98 -1.18
C GLY A 3 -11.84 6.18 -2.56
N GLU A 4 -10.51 6.22 -2.66
CA GLU A 4 -9.79 6.35 -3.95
C GLU A 4 -9.98 5.12 -4.84
N LEU A 5 -10.13 3.95 -4.22
CA LEU A 5 -10.35 2.68 -4.92
C LEU A 5 -11.85 2.32 -4.99
N GLN A 6 -12.73 3.22 -4.54
CA GLN A 6 -14.18 2.97 -4.43
C GLN A 6 -14.54 1.68 -3.68
N LEU A 7 -13.65 1.22 -2.78
CA LEU A 7 -13.83 -0.01 -2.02
C LEU A 7 -14.62 0.29 -0.74
N LYS A 8 -15.69 -0.49 -0.52
CA LYS A 8 -16.54 -0.38 0.68
C LYS A 8 -16.04 -1.22 1.85
N HIS A 9 -15.33 -2.32 1.58
CA HIS A 9 -14.95 -3.31 2.58
C HIS A 9 -13.46 -3.25 2.91
N ARG A 10 -13.15 -2.90 4.16
CA ARG A 10 -11.77 -2.73 4.63
C ARG A 10 -10.94 -4.03 4.60
N PRO A 11 -11.43 -5.19 5.05
CA PRO A 11 -10.68 -6.45 4.94
C PRO A 11 -10.27 -6.77 3.51
N THR A 12 -11.18 -6.61 2.56
CA THR A 12 -10.92 -6.84 1.13
C THR A 12 -9.80 -5.97 0.59
N PHE A 13 -9.75 -4.70 1.00
CA PHE A 13 -8.64 -3.82 0.63
C PHE A 13 -7.31 -4.31 1.23
N LEU A 14 -7.31 -4.74 2.49
CA LEU A 14 -6.11 -5.22 3.14
C LEU A 14 -5.57 -6.47 2.44
N GLU A 15 -6.41 -7.49 2.24
CA GLU A 15 -6.01 -8.80 1.71
C GLU A 15 -5.65 -8.75 0.21
N ASN A 16 -6.42 -8.02 -0.60
CA ASN A 16 -6.25 -8.07 -2.06
C ASN A 16 -5.31 -6.99 -2.62
N TYR A 17 -5.10 -5.89 -1.89
CA TYR A 17 -4.31 -4.77 -2.39
C TYR A 17 -3.09 -4.51 -1.52
N LEU A 18 -3.30 -4.32 -0.21
CA LEU A 18 -2.22 -3.88 0.66
C LEU A 18 -1.22 -4.99 0.99
N GLU A 19 -1.70 -6.17 1.38
CA GLU A 19 -0.87 -7.30 1.76
C GLU A 19 0.03 -7.79 0.61
N PRO A 20 -0.46 -7.92 -0.64
CA PRO A 20 0.40 -8.24 -1.78
C PRO A 20 1.41 -7.14 -2.10
N ALA A 21 1.04 -5.87 -1.95
CA ALA A 21 1.95 -4.74 -2.17
C ALA A 21 3.06 -4.67 -1.11
N LEU A 22 2.77 -5.07 0.13
CA LEU A 22 3.75 -5.23 1.21
C LEU A 22 4.67 -6.42 0.94
N LYS A 23 4.10 -7.60 0.62
CA LYS A 23 4.87 -8.83 0.32
C LYS A 23 5.80 -8.67 -0.89
N SER A 24 5.35 -7.95 -1.93
CA SER A 24 6.17 -7.65 -3.11
C SER A 24 7.25 -6.58 -2.86
N GLY A 25 7.22 -5.92 -1.70
CA GLY A 25 8.16 -4.87 -1.31
C GLY A 25 7.93 -3.53 -2.04
N CYS A 26 6.78 -3.34 -2.68
CA CYS A 26 6.44 -2.08 -3.36
C CYS A 26 6.02 -1.00 -2.36
N VAL A 27 5.49 -1.40 -1.21
CA VAL A 27 5.01 -0.50 -0.15
C VAL A 27 5.66 -0.91 1.18
N CYS A 28 5.91 0.05 2.06
CA CYS A 28 6.33 -0.20 3.43
C CYS A 28 5.45 0.52 4.46
N MET A 29 5.38 -0.07 5.65
CA MET A 29 4.76 0.51 6.83
C MET A 29 5.64 1.61 7.44
N LEU A 30 5.02 2.68 7.94
CA LEU A 30 5.71 3.71 8.71
C LEU A 30 6.16 3.19 10.08
N TYR A 31 5.31 2.41 10.74
CA TYR A 31 5.59 1.75 12.01
C TYR A 31 5.44 0.24 11.84
N PRO A 32 6.51 -0.48 11.43
CA PRO A 32 6.47 -1.93 11.27
C PRO A 32 6.35 -2.67 12.61
N GLU A 33 7.00 -2.15 13.65
CA GLU A 33 6.96 -2.70 15.03
C GLU A 33 5.57 -2.60 15.67
N SER A 34 4.73 -1.67 15.21
CA SER A 34 3.39 -1.46 15.73
C SER A 34 2.39 -1.35 14.57
N PRO A 35 1.99 -2.49 13.96
CA PRO A 35 1.13 -2.48 12.78
C PRO A 35 -0.28 -1.94 13.05
N LYS A 36 -0.73 -1.97 14.31
CA LYS A 36 -2.01 -1.41 14.77
C LYS A 36 -1.90 0.04 15.29
N HIS A 37 -0.77 0.71 15.07
CA HIS A 37 -0.58 2.09 15.54
C HIS A 37 -1.64 3.04 14.93
N PRO A 38 -2.28 3.92 15.71
CA PRO A 38 -3.37 4.77 15.22
C PRO A 38 -2.93 5.76 14.14
N ARG A 39 -1.64 6.10 14.09
CA ARG A 39 -1.05 6.95 13.03
C ARG A 39 -0.31 6.13 11.96
N GLN A 40 -0.65 4.86 11.80
CA GLN A 40 -0.03 4.01 10.78
C GLN A 40 -0.28 4.59 9.38
N LYS A 41 0.80 4.70 8.61
CA LYS A 41 0.78 5.15 7.22
C LYS A 41 1.62 4.20 6.37
N TYR A 42 1.40 4.27 5.06
CA TYR A 42 2.07 3.46 4.06
C TYR A 42 2.76 4.37 3.06
N LYS A 43 3.98 4.01 2.66
CA LYS A 43 4.76 4.76 1.68
C LYS A 43 5.28 3.83 0.58
N LEU A 44 5.38 4.36 -0.64
CA LEU A 44 6.02 3.64 -1.73
C LEU A 44 7.51 3.50 -1.46
N THR A 45 8.06 2.33 -1.78
CA THR A 45 9.50 2.09 -1.80
C THR A 45 10.08 2.50 -3.15
N ILE A 46 11.40 2.41 -3.30
CA ILE A 46 12.09 2.61 -4.59
C ILE A 46 11.47 1.69 -5.67
N LYS A 47 11.19 0.43 -5.31
CA LYS A 47 10.54 -0.53 -6.22
C LYS A 47 9.13 -0.11 -6.59
N GLY A 48 8.33 0.33 -5.62
CA GLY A 48 6.97 0.82 -5.87
C GLY A 48 6.94 2.07 -6.74
N LEU A 49 7.89 2.99 -6.53
CA LEU A 49 8.05 4.20 -7.34
C LEU A 49 8.44 3.87 -8.78
N ALA A 50 9.36 2.91 -8.99
CA ALA A 50 9.75 2.48 -10.34
C ALA A 50 8.54 1.94 -11.13
N VAL A 51 7.76 1.04 -10.53
CA VAL A 51 6.54 0.49 -11.15
C VAL A 51 5.51 1.59 -11.42
N TRP A 52 5.33 2.52 -10.49
CA TRP A 52 4.40 3.63 -10.67
C TRP A 52 4.84 4.55 -11.83
N ASN A 53 6.12 4.89 -11.91
CA ASN A 53 6.66 5.70 -12.99
C ASN A 53 6.51 5.01 -14.36
N GLU A 54 6.78 3.70 -14.45
CA GLU A 54 6.59 2.93 -15.68
C GLU A 54 5.14 2.95 -16.18
N GLN A 55 4.17 2.96 -15.27
CA GLN A 55 2.73 3.01 -15.60
C GLN A 55 2.25 4.41 -16.01
N ASN A 56 2.88 5.48 -15.51
CA ASN A 56 2.52 6.88 -15.83
C ASN A 56 3.28 7.44 -17.04
N LEU A 57 4.29 6.74 -17.53
CA LEU A 57 5.04 7.09 -18.74
C LEU A 57 4.46 6.46 -20.02
N LYS A 58 3.31 5.78 -19.91
CA LYS A 58 2.47 5.32 -21.03
C LYS A 58 1.29 6.26 -21.22
#